data_AF-E9Q308-F1
#
_entry.id   AF-E9Q308-F1
#
_cell.length_a   1.000
_cell.length_b   1.000
_cell.length_c   1.000
_cell.angle_alpha   90.00
_cell.angle_beta   90.00
_cell.angle_gamma   90.00
#
_symmetry.space_group_name_H-M   'P 1'
#
loop_
_entity.id
_entity.type
_entity.pdbx_description
1 polymer ?
#
loop_
_entity_poly.entity_id
_entity_poly.type
_entity_poly.pdbx_seq_one_letter_code
_entity_poly.pdbx_strand_id
1 'polypeptide(L)'
;MFAKATRNFLKEVDAGGDLISVSHLNDSDKLQLLSLVTKKKRYWCWQRPKYQILSATLEDVLTEGHCLSPVVVESDFVKYESKCENHKSGAIGTVVGKVKLNVGGKGVVESHSSFGTLRKQEV
;
A
#
# COMPACT_ATOMS: atom_id res chain seq x y z
N MET A 1 8.87 -3.41 5.72
CA MET A 1 8.42 -4.71 5.16
C MET A 1 6.92 -4.74 4.90
N PHE A 2 6.06 -4.43 5.88
CA PHE A 2 4.59 -4.44 5.75
C PHE A 2 4.04 -3.68 4.52
N ALA A 3 4.41 -2.41 4.33
CA ALA A 3 3.99 -1.60 3.17
C ALA A 3 4.31 -2.22 1.79
N LYS A 4 5.34 -3.07 1.71
CA LYS A 4 5.68 -3.80 0.48
C LYS A 4 4.76 -5.00 0.30
N ALA A 5 4.50 -5.74 1.38
CA ALA A 5 3.62 -6.91 1.37
C ALA A 5 2.17 -6.52 1.00
N THR A 6 1.61 -5.47 1.59
CA THR A 6 0.24 -5.00 1.28
C THR A 6 0.12 -4.54 -0.17
N ARG A 7 1.15 -3.86 -0.71
CA ARG A 7 1.18 -3.48 -2.13
C ARG A 7 1.27 -4.67 -3.06
N ASN A 8 2.07 -5.68 -2.72
CA ASN A 8 2.18 -6.87 -3.54
C ASN A 8 0.88 -7.67 -3.52
N PHE A 9 0.27 -7.81 -2.34
CA PHE A 9 -1.04 -8.41 -2.18
C PHE A 9 -2.10 -7.73 -3.07
N LEU A 10 -2.22 -6.40 -3.01
CA LEU A 10 -3.20 -5.67 -3.83
C LEU A 10 -2.97 -5.85 -5.34
N LYS A 11 -1.73 -5.99 -5.80
CA LYS A 11 -1.48 -6.28 -7.22
C LYS A 11 -2.06 -7.62 -7.67
N GLU A 12 -2.18 -8.58 -6.76
CA GLU A 12 -2.71 -9.91 -7.05
C GLU A 12 -4.23 -9.97 -6.90
N VAL A 13 -4.81 -9.20 -5.96
CA VAL A 13 -6.25 -9.28 -5.65
C VAL A 13 -7.11 -8.16 -6.25
N ASP A 14 -6.50 -7.05 -6.66
CA ASP A 14 -7.19 -5.88 -7.18
C ASP A 14 -6.55 -5.41 -8.49
N ALA A 15 -7.01 -6.00 -9.59
CA ALA A 15 -6.57 -5.63 -10.94
C ALA A 15 -7.10 -4.24 -11.36
N GLY A 16 -8.20 -3.77 -10.76
CA GLY A 16 -8.82 -2.47 -11.05
C GLY A 16 -8.06 -1.30 -10.46
N GLY A 17 -7.34 -1.53 -9.35
CA GLY A 17 -6.57 -0.51 -8.65
C GLY A 17 -7.42 0.42 -7.79
N ASP A 18 -8.62 -0.04 -7.41
CA ASP A 18 -9.56 0.69 -6.56
C ASP A 18 -9.15 0.65 -5.08
N LEU A 19 -8.41 -0.39 -4.68
CA LEU A 19 -7.92 -0.57 -3.32
C LEU A 19 -6.61 0.19 -3.09
N ILE A 20 -6.50 0.79 -1.90
CA ILE A 20 -5.32 1.56 -1.49
C ILE A 20 -4.54 0.73 -0.46
N SER A 21 -3.24 0.51 -0.72
CA SER A 21 -2.39 -0.23 0.20
C SER A 21 -2.14 0.54 1.50
N VAL A 22 -2.41 -0.06 2.65
CA VAL A 22 -2.01 0.47 3.96
C VAL A 22 -0.50 0.26 4.16
N SER A 23 0.21 1.30 4.59
CA SER A 23 1.67 1.26 4.77
C SER A 23 2.13 1.00 6.20
N HIS A 24 1.32 1.38 7.19
CA HIS A 24 1.63 1.24 8.62
C HIS A 24 0.64 0.28 9.26
N LEU A 25 1.15 -0.74 9.95
CA LEU A 25 0.31 -1.74 10.61
C LEU A 25 -0.55 -1.11 11.71
N ASN A 26 0.03 -0.24 12.55
CA ASN A 26 -0.67 0.44 13.64
C ASN A 26 -1.79 1.41 13.18
N ASP A 27 -1.81 1.75 11.90
CA ASP A 27 -2.85 2.59 11.32
C ASP A 27 -4.00 1.74 10.76
N SER A 28 -3.81 0.43 10.59
CA SER A 28 -4.85 -0.47 10.08
C SER A 28 -6.02 -0.60 11.06
N ASP A 29 -5.76 -0.66 12.36
CA ASP A 29 -6.80 -0.76 13.40
C ASP A 29 -7.72 0.48 13.45
N LYS A 30 -7.22 1.63 12.94
CA LYS A 30 -7.95 2.89 12.91
C LYS A 30 -8.79 3.06 11.64
N LEU A 31 -8.53 2.25 10.62
CA LEU A 31 -9.25 2.28 9.35
C LEU A 31 -10.45 1.34 9.43
N GLN A 32 -11.53 1.86 9.99
CA GLN A 32 -12.81 1.15 9.98
C GLN A 32 -13.70 1.66 8.85
N LEU A 33 -14.73 0.90 8.52
CA LEU A 33 -15.77 1.35 7.62
C LEU A 33 -16.34 2.69 8.09
N LEU A 34 -16.69 3.56 7.14
CA LEU A 34 -17.15 4.94 7.40
C LEU A 34 -16.10 5.87 8.06
N SER A 35 -14.85 5.45 8.22
CA SER A 35 -13.79 6.33 8.71
C SER A 35 -13.41 7.37 7.65
N LEU A 36 -13.19 8.62 8.09
CA LEU A 36 -12.81 9.69 7.18
C LEU A 36 -11.29 9.71 6.95
N VAL A 37 -10.91 9.97 5.69
CA VAL A 37 -9.51 10.14 5.30
C VAL A 37 -9.34 11.41 4.48
N THR A 38 -8.26 12.14 4.72
CA THR A 38 -7.90 13.30 3.90
C THR A 38 -6.81 12.93 2.92
N LYS A 39 -7.00 13.33 1.66
CA LYS A 39 -6.01 13.16 0.61
C LYS A 39 -5.07 14.36 0.61
N LYS A 40 -3.78 14.11 0.84
CA LYS A 40 -2.75 15.16 0.74
C LYS A 40 -2.59 15.58 -0.72
N LYS A 41 -2.62 16.91 -0.97
CA LYS A 41 -2.33 17.46 -2.29
C LYS A 41 -0.93 17.03 -2.77
N ARG A 42 -0.87 16.63 -4.03
CA ARG A 42 0.35 16.20 -4.71
C ARG A 42 1.02 17.43 -5.31
N TYR A 43 2.30 17.65 -5.04
CA TYR A 43 3.06 18.72 -5.67
C TYR A 43 3.71 18.27 -7.00
N TRP A 44 3.95 16.95 -7.16
CA TRP A 44 4.62 16.41 -8.35
C TRP A 44 3.98 15.13 -8.87
N CYS A 45 3.81 15.00 -10.20
CA CYS A 45 3.20 13.86 -10.90
C CYS A 45 3.87 12.48 -10.70
N TRP A 46 4.94 12.41 -9.90
CA TRP A 46 5.65 11.18 -9.51
C TRP A 46 5.43 10.81 -8.03
N GLN A 47 4.98 11.75 -7.19
CA GLN A 47 4.75 11.52 -5.76
C GLN A 47 3.51 10.67 -5.54
N ARG A 48 3.56 9.55 -4.82
CA ARG A 48 2.34 8.77 -4.57
C ARG A 48 1.36 9.57 -3.70
N PRO A 49 0.04 9.51 -3.97
CA PRO A 49 -0.95 10.13 -3.09
C PRO A 49 -0.78 9.56 -1.67
N LYS A 50 -0.81 10.47 -0.69
CA LYS A 50 -0.76 10.11 0.73
C LYS A 50 -2.11 10.42 1.35
N TYR A 51 -2.60 9.50 2.15
CA TYR A 51 -3.85 9.65 2.88
C TYR A 51 -3.51 9.77 4.36
N GLN A 52 -4.18 10.69 5.04
CA GLN A 52 -4.10 10.85 6.47
C GLN A 52 -5.44 10.47 7.07
N ILE A 53 -5.41 9.52 8.00
CA ILE A 53 -6.59 9.05 8.72
C ILE A 53 -7.02 10.14 9.68
N LEU A 54 -8.31 10.44 9.70
CA LEU A 54 -8.91 11.33 10.70
C LEU A 54 -9.46 10.48 11.84
N SER A 55 -9.46 11.04 13.04
CA SER A 55 -10.09 10.42 14.22
C SER A 55 -11.61 10.57 14.24
N ALA A 56 -12.22 10.92 13.09
CA ALA A 56 -13.65 11.17 12.95
C ALA A 56 -14.24 10.19 11.92
N THR A 57 -15.44 9.72 12.18
CA THR A 57 -16.22 8.90 11.25
C THR A 57 -17.21 9.77 10.49
N LEU A 58 -17.85 9.19 9.47
CA LEU A 58 -18.91 9.86 8.74
C LEU A 58 -20.08 10.24 9.66
N GLU A 59 -20.36 9.43 10.68
CA GLU A 59 -21.42 9.69 11.66
C GLU A 59 -21.19 10.99 12.43
N ASP A 60 -19.94 11.29 12.81
CA ASP A 60 -19.58 12.51 13.53
C ASP A 60 -19.85 13.79 12.73
N VAL A 61 -19.92 13.69 11.39
CA VAL A 61 -20.14 14.83 10.49
C VAL A 61 -21.61 15.04 10.15
N LEU A 62 -22.44 13.99 10.25
CA LEU A 62 -23.86 14.09 9.95
C LEU A 62 -24.58 14.89 11.04
N THR A 63 -25.25 15.97 10.62
CA THR A 63 -26.07 16.79 11.51
C THR A 63 -27.40 16.06 11.72
N GLU A 64 -27.76 15.81 12.97
CA GLU A 64 -28.96 15.08 13.44
C GLU A 64 -28.88 13.55 13.38
N GLY A 65 -28.16 12.94 14.33
CA GLY A 65 -28.54 11.69 15.02
C GLY A 65 -28.78 10.42 14.20
N HIS A 66 -28.57 10.43 12.89
CA HIS A 66 -28.72 9.28 12.02
C HIS A 66 -27.54 8.33 12.24
N CYS A 67 -27.73 7.35 13.13
CA CYS A 67 -26.80 6.22 13.26
C CYS A 67 -26.78 5.46 11.94
N LEU A 68 -25.60 5.37 11.33
CA LEU A 68 -25.38 4.59 10.13
C LEU A 68 -24.99 3.20 10.58
N SER A 69 -25.91 2.25 10.50
CA SER A 69 -25.62 0.83 10.70
C SER A 69 -25.51 0.11 9.35
N PRO A 70 -24.37 0.26 8.63
CA PRO A 70 -24.16 -0.51 7.41
C PRO A 70 -24.17 -2.01 7.75
N VAL A 71 -24.87 -2.79 6.94
CA VAL A 71 -24.85 -4.24 7.07
C VAL A 71 -23.51 -4.73 6.55
N VAL A 72 -22.61 -5.06 7.48
CA VAL A 72 -21.29 -5.60 7.12
C VAL A 72 -21.40 -7.11 6.91
N VAL A 73 -21.09 -7.55 5.70
CA VAL A 73 -20.96 -8.98 5.37
C VAL A 73 -19.49 -9.36 5.47
N GLU A 74 -19.19 -10.31 6.34
CA GLU A 74 -17.85 -10.87 6.48
C GLU A 74 -17.77 -12.24 5.80
N SER A 75 -16.82 -12.40 4.89
CA SER A 75 -16.63 -13.63 4.12
C SER A 75 -15.17 -14.05 4.10
N ASP A 76 -14.92 -15.34 3.90
CA ASP A 76 -13.58 -15.86 3.66
C ASP A 76 -13.09 -15.39 2.29
N PHE A 77 -11.88 -14.83 2.24
CA PHE A 77 -11.37 -14.19 1.03
C PHE A 77 -10.26 -15.01 0.38
N VAL A 78 -9.07 -15.03 0.98
CA VAL A 78 -7.92 -15.70 0.35
C VAL A 78 -6.79 -16.08 1.31
N LYS A 79 -6.20 -17.24 0.98
CA LYS A 79 -4.84 -17.71 1.25
C LYS A 79 -3.68 -16.85 0.73
N TYR A 80 -3.10 -15.87 1.44
CA TYR A 80 -1.98 -15.10 0.86
C TYR A 80 -0.59 -15.48 1.39
N GLU A 81 0.29 -15.90 0.48
CA GLU A 81 1.72 -16.12 0.70
C GLU A 81 2.49 -15.78 -0.59
N SER A 82 3.55 -14.97 -0.47
CA SER A 82 4.30 -14.47 -1.61
C SER A 82 5.80 -14.47 -1.36
N LYS A 83 6.55 -14.92 -2.38
CA LYS A 83 8.02 -14.78 -2.48
C LYS A 83 8.31 -13.79 -3.60
N CYS A 84 9.00 -12.71 -3.26
CA CYS A 84 9.33 -11.63 -4.18
C CYS A 84 10.84 -11.40 -4.17
N GLU A 85 11.50 -11.80 -5.25
CA GLU A 85 12.91 -11.51 -5.53
C GLU A 85 13.02 -10.30 -6.45
N ASN A 86 13.92 -9.38 -6.13
CA ASN A 86 14.18 -8.18 -6.93
C ASN A 86 15.67 -8.10 -7.23
N HIS A 87 16.02 -8.28 -8.49
CA HIS A 87 17.37 -8.05 -9.00
C HIS A 87 17.44 -6.67 -9.64
N LYS A 88 18.43 -5.86 -9.23
CA LYS A 88 18.75 -4.60 -9.87
C LYS A 88 20.23 -4.54 -10.16
N SER A 89 20.58 -4.32 -11.42
CA SER A 89 21.95 -4.02 -11.83
C SER A 89 21.99 -2.74 -12.64
N GLY A 90 23.03 -1.93 -12.42
CA GLY A 90 23.29 -0.73 -13.19
C GLY A 90 24.79 -0.54 -13.36
N ALA A 91 25.19 -0.05 -14.52
CA ALA A 91 26.58 0.31 -14.80
C ALA A 91 26.61 1.67 -15.49
N ILE A 92 27.51 2.54 -15.04
CA ILE A 92 27.79 3.83 -15.64
C ILE A 92 29.27 3.88 -16.03
N GLY A 93 29.54 4.26 -17.26
CA GLY A 93 30.88 4.45 -17.79
C GLY A 93 31.06 5.89 -18.25
N THR A 94 32.21 6.48 -17.96
CA THR A 94 32.59 7.80 -18.48
C THR A 94 34.06 7.81 -18.90
N VAL A 95 34.41 8.70 -19.83
CA VAL A 95 35.78 8.91 -20.30
C VAL A 95 36.13 10.37 -20.06
N VAL A 96 37.17 10.62 -19.26
CA VAL A 96 37.70 11.97 -18.99
C VAL A 96 39.15 12.00 -19.46
N GLY A 97 39.39 12.65 -20.60
CA GLY A 97 40.70 12.68 -21.24
C GLY A 97 41.17 11.28 -21.67
N LYS A 98 42.32 10.83 -21.17
CA LYS A 98 42.86 9.47 -21.42
C LYS A 98 42.36 8.42 -20.42
N VAL A 99 41.54 8.80 -19.44
CA VAL A 99 41.09 7.89 -18.36
C VAL A 99 39.66 7.45 -18.62
N LYS A 100 39.43 6.13 -18.63
CA LYS A 100 38.11 5.50 -18.70
C LYS A 100 37.72 5.01 -17.30
N LEU A 101 36.58 5.46 -16.80
CA LEU A 101 36.09 5.13 -15.47
C LEU A 101 34.74 4.42 -15.61
N ASN A 102 34.66 3.18 -15.12
CA ASN A 102 33.43 2.39 -15.12
C ASN A 102 33.05 2.06 -13.69
N VAL A 103 31.82 2.35 -13.31
CA VAL A 103 31.24 2.00 -12.01
C VAL A 103 30.02 1.14 -12.27
N GLY A 104 30.03 -0.08 -11.73
CA GLY A 104 28.92 -1.02 -11.82
C GLY A 104 28.47 -1.46 -10.43
N GLY A 105 27.17 -1.63 -10.24
CA GLY A 105 26.58 -2.15 -9.02
C GLY A 105 25.47 -3.15 -9.35
N LYS A 106 25.42 -4.26 -8.60
CA LYS A 106 24.35 -5.25 -8.64
C LYS A 106 23.87 -5.49 -7.22
N GLY A 107 22.55 -5.43 -7.03
CA GLY A 107 21.88 -5.74 -5.78
C GLY A 107 20.75 -6.73 -6.02
N VAL A 108 20.66 -7.74 -5.15
CA VAL A 108 19.55 -8.70 -5.13
C VAL A 108 18.87 -8.58 -3.78
N VAL A 109 17.54 -8.52 -3.79
CA VAL A 109 16.72 -8.47 -2.58
C VAL A 109 15.62 -9.51 -2.69
N GLU A 110 15.73 -10.54 -1.88
CA GLU A 110 14.69 -11.55 -1.67
C GLU A 110 13.79 -11.14 -0.50
N SER A 111 12.49 -11.40 -0.63
CA SER A 111 11.52 -11.14 0.43
C SER A 111 10.42 -12.18 0.40
N HIS A 112 10.10 -12.74 1.56
CA HIS A 112 8.95 -13.62 1.78
C HIS A 112 7.95 -12.91 2.68
N SER A 113 6.68 -12.96 2.33
CA SER A 113 5.60 -12.33 3.08
C SER A 113 4.34 -13.18 3.02
N SER A 114 3.68 -13.37 4.16
CA SER A 114 2.40 -14.06 4.26
C SER A 114 1.45 -13.24 5.12
N PHE A 115 0.17 -13.26 4.74
CA PHE A 115 -0.92 -12.74 5.58
C PHE A 115 -1.81 -13.85 6.13
N GLY A 116 -1.48 -15.12 5.84
CA GLY A 116 -2.32 -16.25 6.22
C GLY A 116 -3.68 -16.21 5.53
N THR A 117 -4.71 -16.69 6.22
CA THR A 117 -6.10 -16.69 5.75
C THR A 117 -6.75 -15.35 6.05
N LEU A 118 -7.07 -14.62 4.99
CA LEU A 118 -7.73 -13.32 5.06
C LEU A 118 -9.24 -13.46 4.95
N ARG A 119 -9.95 -12.65 5.74
CA ARG A 119 -11.38 -12.43 5.65
C ARG A 119 -11.63 -11.04 5.08
N LYS A 120 -12.70 -10.87 4.32
CA LYS A 120 -13.10 -9.60 3.71
C LYS A 120 -14.41 -9.14 4.33
N GLN A 121 -14.45 -7.86 4.67
CA GLN A 121 -15.66 -7.17 5.14
C GLN A 121 -16.11 -6.19 4.05
N GLU A 122 -17.37 -6.29 3.65
CA GLU A 122 -18.00 -5.46 2.62
C GLU A 122 -19.38 -4.99 3.08
N VAL A 123 -19.92 -3.96 2.41
CA VAL A 123 -21.25 -3.36 2.67
C VAL A 123 -22.08 -3.42 1.41
#